data_AF-A0A2E8WHU2-F1
#
_entry.id   AF-A0A2E8WHU2-F1
#
_cell.length_a   1.000
_cell.length_b   1.000
_cell.length_c   1.000
_cell.angle_alpha   90.00
_cell.angle_beta   90.00
_cell.angle_gamma   90.00
#
_symmetry.space_group_name_H-M   'P 1'
#
loop_
_entity.id
_entity.type
_entity.pdbx_description
1 polymer ?
#
loop_
_entity_poly.entity_id
_entity_poly.type
_entity_poly.pdbx_seq_one_letter_code
_entity_poly.pdbx_strand_id
1 'polypeptide(L)' 'MLPQLSQNEIERIAEGENGLFDGLIKDYIAEHLFYRFIVVEDGQAASQIEAEIRAGALSVGKPLLNPG' A
#
# COMPACT_ATOMS: atom_id res chain seq x y z
N MET A 1 -0.68 3.12 9.02
CA MET A 1 -0.90 4.57 9.23
C MET A 1 -0.98 5.22 7.86
N LEU A 2 -2.07 5.94 7.56
CA LEU A 2 -2.11 6.81 6.38
C LEU A 2 -1.08 7.93 6.57
N PRO A 3 -0.20 8.20 5.60
CA PRO A 3 0.94 9.10 5.82
C PRO A 3 0.57 10.57 5.97
N GLN A 4 -0.67 10.98 5.72
CA GLN A 4 -1.11 12.39 5.78
C GLN A 4 -2.58 12.53 6.23
N LEU A 5 -2.92 12.13 7.45
CA LEU A 5 -4.20 12.52 8.05
C LEU A 5 -4.09 13.93 8.63
N SER A 6 -5.07 14.79 8.35
CA SER A 6 -5.21 16.08 9.01
C SER A 6 -5.70 15.90 10.44
N GLN A 7 -5.41 16.89 11.29
CA GLN A 7 -5.85 16.91 12.68
C GLN A 7 -7.38 16.78 12.81
N ASN A 8 -8.13 17.40 11.90
CA ASN A 8 -9.59 17.33 11.86
C ASN A 8 -10.11 15.92 11.54
N GLU A 9 -9.47 15.21 10.60
CA GLU A 9 -9.84 13.82 10.28
C GLU A 9 -9.54 12.88 11.44
N ILE A 10 -8.42 13.09 12.14
CA ILE A 10 -8.06 12.30 13.34
C ILE A 10 -9.15 12.46 14.41
N GLU A 11 -9.60 13.69 14.66
CA GLU A 11 -10.66 13.99 15.63
C GLU A 11 -11.98 13.32 15.23
N ARG A 12 -12.41 13.45 13.97
CA ARG A 12 -13.65 12.84 13.46
C ARG A 12 -13.63 11.32 13.49
N ILE A 13 -12.48 10.70 13.20
CA ILE A 13 -12.29 9.25 13.35
C ILE A 13 -12.40 8.84 14.82
N ALA A 14 -11.78 9.61 15.72
CA ALA A 14 -11.84 9.34 17.17
C ALA A 14 -13.26 9.50 17.74
N GLU A 15 -14.07 10.39 17.16
CA GLU A 15 -15.49 10.57 17.48
C GLU A 15 -16.39 9.45 16.94
N GLY A 16 -15.82 8.50 16.19
CA GLY A 16 -16.54 7.33 15.68
C GLY A 16 -17.35 7.62 14.42
N GLU A 17 -16.92 8.57 13.60
CA GLU A 17 -17.54 8.79 12.29
C GLU A 17 -17.35 7.55 11.40
N ASN A 18 -18.41 6.75 11.33
CA ASN A 18 -18.40 5.46 10.64
C ASN A 18 -18.04 5.63 9.16
N GLY A 19 -17.05 4.87 8.71
CA GLY A 19 -16.66 4.79 7.31
C GLY A 19 -15.76 5.93 6.81
N LEU A 20 -15.49 6.96 7.62
CA LEU A 20 -14.56 8.03 7.23
C LEU A 20 -13.15 7.47 6.99
N PHE A 21 -12.63 6.67 7.93
CA PHE A 21 -11.29 6.08 7.81
C PHE A 21 -11.18 5.14 6.60
N ASP A 22 -12.20 4.31 6.36
CA ASP A 22 -12.23 3.39 5.21
C ASP A 22 -12.28 4.16 3.88
N GLY A 23 -13.05 5.26 3.82
CA GLY A 23 -13.09 6.15 2.67
C GLY A 23 -11.73 6.79 2.38
N LEU A 24 -11.07 7.35 3.40
CA LEU A 24 -9.74 7.96 3.26
C LEU A 24 -8.68 6.95 2.83
N ILE A 25 -8.74 5.71 3.32
CA ILE A 25 -7.87 4.62 2.85
C ILE A 25 -8.11 4.34 1.38
N LYS A 26 -9.37 4.24 0.96
CA LYS A 26 -9.74 3.94 -0.42
C LYS A 26 -9.25 5.03 -1.38
N ASP A 27 -9.44 6.29 -1.03
CA ASP A 27 -9.02 7.44 -1.84
C ASP A 27 -7.49 7.49 -1.94
N TYR A 28 -6.79 7.29 -0.81
CA TYR A 28 -5.33 7.22 -0.82
C TYR A 28 -4.81 6.09 -1.73
N ILE A 29 -5.42 4.90 -1.68
CA ILE A 29 -5.08 3.79 -2.58
C ILE A 29 -5.31 4.20 -4.03
N ALA A 30 -6.47 4.77 -4.36
CA ALA A 30 -6.82 5.17 -5.72
C ALA A 30 -5.88 6.24 -6.30
N GLU A 31 -5.44 7.19 -5.48
CA GLU A 31 -4.60 8.30 -5.91
C GLU A 31 -3.11 7.94 -5.99
N HIS A 32 -2.61 7.14 -5.03
CA HIS A 32 -1.17 6.98 -4.83
C HIS A 32 -0.67 5.56 -5.14
N LEU A 33 -1.56 4.57 -5.16
CA LEU A 33 -1.16 3.17 -5.26
C LEU A 33 -1.63 2.58 -6.59
N PHE A 34 -0.67 2.44 -7.49
CA PHE A 34 -0.82 1.65 -8.70
C PHE A 34 -0.36 0.23 -8.44
N TYR A 35 -1.17 -0.75 -8.81
CA TYR A 35 -0.72 -2.13 -8.85
C TYR A 35 -0.14 -2.43 -10.22
N ARG A 36 0.99 -3.15 -10.24
CA ARG A 36 1.57 -3.75 -11.43
C ARG A 36 1.54 -5.25 -11.25
N PHE A 37 1.08 -5.96 -12.27
CA PHE A 37 1.16 -7.41 -12.30
C PHE A 37 2.13 -7.83 -13.40
N ILE A 38 2.82 -8.94 -13.15
CA ILE A 38 3.70 -9.59 -14.11
C ILE A 38 3.26 -11.05 -14.13
N VAL A 39 3.11 -11.59 -15.34
CA VAL A 39 2.85 -13.01 -15.54
C VAL A 39 4.17 -13.69 -15.80
N VAL A 40 4.41 -14.80 -15.11
CA VAL A 40 5.59 -15.64 -15.27
C VAL A 40 5.18 -17.08 -15.52
N GLU A 41 6.13 -17.88 -16.00
CA GLU A 41 5.89 -19.25 -16.44
C GLU A 41 5.50 -20.20 -15.30
N ASP A 42 6.02 -19.99 -14.08
CA ASP A 42 5.75 -20.83 -12.93
C ASP A 42 5.84 -20.11 -11.57
N GLY A 43 5.51 -20.84 -10.50
CA GLY A 43 5.54 -20.32 -9.13
C GLY A 43 6.96 -20.09 -8.58
N GLN A 44 7.98 -20.76 -9.11
CA GLN A 44 9.36 -20.56 -8.66
C GLN A 44 9.89 -19.21 -9.16
N ALA A 45 9.64 -18.89 -10.42
CA ALA A 45 9.95 -17.60 -11.01
C ALA A 45 9.21 -16.47 -10.26
N ALA A 46 7.93 -16.68 -9.91
CA ALA A 46 7.15 -15.70 -9.16
C ALA A 46 7.77 -15.41 -7.78
N SER A 47 8.16 -16.47 -7.06
CA SER A 47 8.77 -16.38 -5.72
C SER A 47 10.13 -15.65 -5.74
N GLN A 48 10.96 -15.93 -6.75
CA GLN A 48 12.26 -15.24 -6.91
C GLN A 48 12.09 -13.75 -7.15
N ILE A 49 11.19 -13.37 -8.07
CA ILE A 49 10.89 -11.96 -8.37
C ILE A 49 10.32 -11.25 -7.14
N GLU A 50 9.44 -11.92 -6.40
CA GLU A 50 8.89 -11.37 -5.15
C GLU A 50 9.99 -11.09 -4.12
N ALA A 51 10.94 -12.02 -3.94
CA ALA A 51 12.06 -11.83 -3.02
C ALA A 51 12.96 -10.65 -3.42
N GLU A 52 13.25 -10.49 -4.71
CA GLU A 52 14.04 -9.36 -5.23
C GLU A 52 13.32 -8.02 -5.03
N ILE A 53 12.02 -7.97 -5.32
CA ILE A 53 11.21 -6.77 -5.12
C ILE A 53 11.15 -6.41 -3.63
N ARG A 54 10.93 -7.38 -2.73
CA ARG A 54 10.96 -7.15 -1.27
C ARG A 54 12.33 -6.65 -0.78
N ALA A 55 13.42 -7.11 -1.40
CA ALA A 55 14.77 -6.63 -1.10
C ALA A 55 15.02 -5.18 -1.58
N GLY A 56 14.17 -4.66 -2.48
CA GLY A 56 14.26 -3.31 -3.02
C GLY A 56 14.99 -3.22 -4.36
N ALA A 57 14.93 -4.27 -5.19
CA ALA A 57 15.56 -4.31 -6.51
C ALA A 57 15.00 -3.27 -7.51
N LEU A 58 13.83 -2.69 -7.25
CA LEU A 58 13.26 -1.64 -8.08
C LEU A 58 13.91 -0.28 -7.81
N SER A 59 13.95 0.60 -8.81
CA SER A 59 14.52 1.96 -8.68
C SER A 59 13.83 2.83 -7.64
N VAL A 60 12.62 2.45 -7.21
CA VAL A 60 11.84 3.12 -6.16
C VAL A 60 12.14 2.58 -4.75
N GLY A 61 13.06 1.62 -4.62
CA GLY A 61 13.44 1.00 -3.36
C GLY A 61 12.44 -0.07 -2.88
N LYS A 62 12.38 -0.27 -1.56
CA LYS A 62 11.53 -1.29 -0.94
C LYS A 62 10.04 -0.92 -1.04
N PRO A 63 9.15 -1.91 -1.17
CA PRO A 63 7.72 -1.68 -1.12
C PRO A 63 7.31 -0.98 0.19
N LEU A 64 6.47 0.05 0.09
CA LEU A 64 5.89 0.73 1.25
C LEU A 64 4.82 -0.12 1.95
N LEU A 65 4.14 -0.98 1.20
CA LEU A 65 3.12 -1.90 1.70
C LEU A 65 3.68 -3.31 1.81
N ASN A 66 3.28 -4.03 2.87
CA ASN A 66 3.72 -5.38 3.18
C ASN A 66 5.26 -5.56 3.15
N PRO A 67 6.03 -4.77 3.93
CA PRO A 67 7.50 -4.84 3.95
C PRO A 67 8.07 -6.06 4.71
N GLY A 68 7.19 -6.91 5.28
CA GLY A 68 7.54 -8.04 6.13
C GLY A 68 8.00 -9.28 5.37
#